data_AF-A0A957C301-F1
#
_entry.id   AF-A0A957C301-F1
#
_cell.length_a   1.000
_cell.length_b   1.000
_cell.length_c   1.000
_cell.angle_alpha   90.00
_cell.angle_beta   90.00
_cell.angle_gamma   90.00
#
_symmetry.space_group_name_H-M   'P 1'
#
loop_
_entity.id
_entity.type
_entity.pdbx_description
1 polymer ?
#
loop_
_entity_poly.entity_id
_entity_poly.type
_entity_poly.pdbx_seq_one_letter_code
_entity_poly.pdbx_strand_id
1 'polypeptide(L)' 'MAEKKVAIITAASKGMGAAIAKELAAHEYHVVLMSTSGAAEELA' A
#
# COMPACT_ATOMS: atom_id res chain seq x y z
N MET A 1 17.60 -6.78 14.08
CA MET A 1 16.83 -6.30 12.91
C MET A 1 15.94 -5.18 13.40
N ALA A 2 15.91 -4.02 12.74
CA ALA A 2 14.97 -2.96 13.08
C ALA A 2 13.57 -3.35 12.55
N GLU A 3 12.52 -3.13 13.33
CA GLU A 3 11.16 -3.40 12.87
C GLU A 3 10.78 -2.47 11.71
N LYS A 4 10.22 -3.03 10.64
CA LYS A 4 9.68 -2.25 9.52
C LYS A 4 8.41 -1.55 9.97
N LYS A 5 8.31 -0.25 9.68
CA LYS A 5 7.08 0.51 9.90
C LYS A 5 5.97 -0.06 9.01
N VAL A 6 4.78 -0.21 9.58
CA VAL A 6 3.61 -0.75 8.87
C VAL A 6 2.64 0.38 8.51
N ALA A 7 2.12 0.38 7.28
CA ALA A 7 1.11 1.33 6.82
C ALA A 7 -0.10 0.61 6.22
N ILE A 8 -1.30 0.97 6.66
CA ILE A 8 -2.56 0.46 6.11
C ILE A 8 -3.16 1.54 5.21
N ILE A 9 -3.40 1.21 3.94
CA ILE A 9 -3.97 2.13 2.95
C ILE A 9 -5.33 1.59 2.51
N THR A 10 -6.38 2.36 2.77
CA THR A 10 -7.75 2.07 2.31
C THR A 10 -8.02 2.75 0.97
N ALA A 11 -8.96 2.19 0.20
CA ALA A 11 -9.25 2.63 -1.17
C ALA A 11 -8.00 2.70 -2.06
N ALA A 12 -7.08 1.74 -1.89
CA ALA A 12 -5.77 1.74 -2.54
C ALA A 12 -5.80 1.36 -4.03
N SER A 13 -6.96 1.06 -4.59
CA SER A 13 -7.09 0.49 -5.95
C SER A 13 -6.58 1.39 -7.08
N LYS A 14 -6.61 2.72 -6.91
CA LYS A 14 -6.17 3.69 -7.93
C LYS A 14 -5.93 5.08 -7.36
N GLY A 15 -5.47 5.99 -8.21
CA GLY A 15 -5.30 7.40 -7.88
C GLY A 15 -4.30 7.61 -6.74
N MET A 16 -4.64 8.50 -5.80
CA MET A 16 -3.74 8.85 -4.70
C MET A 16 -3.44 7.69 -3.76
N GLY A 17 -4.42 6.82 -3.48
CA GLY A 17 -4.20 5.65 -2.61
C GLY A 17 -3.13 4.70 -3.17
N ALA A 18 -3.23 4.40 -4.46
CA ALA A 18 -2.23 3.60 -5.16
C ALA A 18 -0.85 4.28 -5.21
N ALA A 19 -0.81 5.59 -5.44
CA ALA A 19 0.45 6.34 -5.47
C ALA A 19 1.15 6.36 -4.10
N ILE A 20 0.40 6.57 -3.02
CA ILE A 20 0.93 6.56 -1.64
C ILE A 20 1.45 5.16 -1.28
N ALA A 21 0.72 4.10 -1.63
CA ALA A 21 1.15 2.73 -1.39
C ALA A 21 2.52 2.43 -2.05
N LYS A 22 2.69 2.83 -3.32
CA LYS A 22 3.95 2.67 -4.05
C LYS A 22 5.10 3.45 -3.40
N GLU A 23 4.85 4.70 -3.02
CA GLU A 23 5.85 5.52 -2.36
C GLU A 23 6.28 4.89 -1.03
N LEU A 24 5.34 4.55 -0.15
CA LEU A 24 5.65 3.96 1.16
C LEU A 24 6.41 2.63 1.03
N ALA A 25 6.03 1.79 0.07
CA ALA A 25 6.76 0.56 -0.22
C ALA A 25 8.22 0.83 -0.64
N ALA A 26 8.46 1.88 -1.43
CA ALA A 26 9.80 2.31 -1.82
C ALA A 26 10.64 2.84 -0.63
N HIS A 27 10.00 3.37 0.41
CA HIS A 27 10.62 3.78 1.68
C HIS A 27 10.71 2.64 2.71
N GLU A 28 10.67 1.38 2.26
CA GLU A 28 10.81 0.16 3.06
C GLU A 28 9.70 -0.07 4.12
N TYR A 29 8.55 0.57 3.98
CA TYR A 29 7.39 0.26 4.80
C TYR A 29 6.81 -1.10 4.40
N HIS A 30 6.28 -1.82 5.38
CA HIS A 30 5.37 -2.93 5.13
C HIS A 30 3.97 -2.37 4.88
N VAL A 31 3.48 -2.47 3.66
CA VAL A 31 2.18 -1.90 3.28
C VAL A 31 1.08 -2.97 3.27
N VAL A 32 -0.09 -2.61 3.78
CA VAL A 32 -1.32 -3.40 3.73
C VAL A 32 -2.34 -2.63 2.91
N LEU A 33 -2.83 -3.24 1.83
CA LEU A 33 -3.72 -2.59 0.88
C LEU A 33 -5.15 -3.11 1.04
N MET A 34 -6.12 -2.19 1.10
CA MET A 34 -7.54 -2.50 1.09
C MET A 34 -8.22 -1.77 -0.06
N SER A 35 -9.04 -2.50 -0.80
CA SER A 35 -9.95 -1.97 -1.82
C SER A 35 -11.30 -2.67 -1.77
N THR A 36 -12.34 -2.03 -2.31
CA THR A 36 -13.69 -2.60 -2.43
C THR A 36 -13.83 -3.59 -3.59
N SER A 37 -12.75 -3.82 -4.34
CA SER A 37 -12.61 -4.77 -5.45
C SER A 37 -11.26 -5.48 -5.37
N GLY A 38 -10.96 -6.41 -6.27
CA GLY A 38 -9.65 -7.08 -6.36
C GLY A 38 -8.52 -6.21 -6.92
N ALA A 39 -8.77 -4.96 -7.28
CA ALA A 39 -7.78 -4.11 -7.97
C ALA A 39 -6.52 -3.78 -7.12
N ALA A 40 -6.55 -3.96 -5.79
CA ALA A 40 -5.35 -3.83 -4.97
C ALA A 40 -4.34 -4.98 -5.18
N GLU A 41 -4.76 -6.13 -5.71
CA GLU A 41 -3.86 -7.25 -6.01
C GLU A 41 -2.88 -6.91 -7.14
N GLU A 42 -3.27 -6.05 -8.07
CA GLU A 42 -2.38 -5.56 -9.15
C GLU A 42 -1.26 -4.64 -8.64
N LEU A 43 -1.36 -4.17 -7.39
CA LEU A 43 -0.43 -3.25 -6.74
C LEU A 43 0.49 -3.93 -5.72
N ALA A 44 0.20 -5.18 -5.35
CA ALA A 44 0.93 -5.96 -4.35
C ALA A 44 2.09 -6.74 -4.98
#